data_AF-T1IVW1-F1
#
_entry.id   AF-T1IVW1-F1
#
_cell.length_a   1.000
_cell.length_b   1.000
_cell.length_c   1.000
_cell.angle_alpha   90.00
_cell.angle_beta   90.00
_cell.angle_gamma   90.00
#
_symmetry.space_group_name_H-M   'P 1'
#
loop_
_entity.id
_entity.type
_entity.pdbx_description
1 polymer ?
#
loop_
_entity_poly.entity_id
_entity_poly.type
_entity_poly.pdbx_seq_one_letter_code
_entity_poly.pdbx_strand_id
1 'polypeptide(L)'
;MVLKHVFPKGCELIKVHIDASPVMYHISFLVVDLLLLDRSKHEAVTIIQKYHFINRKRKPCNNNFHKCMRFCFIKKFKCSYPFYEARNLAKCNNSYLQERINKMKLLITNRNAIKDCNCPNICDVTQQSITYDQVPDNYNVIEVSVGNNYVRTLKERFSYDIIFLLCDIDGNIGLYFGMSCLTLVEIFVYCSKMAFDKTPKVDCQLKTKIMTILEIEQKKRRKPVKKILKNTISLLLLFVSVYYIFNLINSYFEYPLLKTVSLIRDDKIKFPHVIACGESNKIIEAKIKLAIKQLKNVCDHYQLIDLLHEFSQFSKYPLLLWNASNAFDSYEKFRRELLMVSGQSILDSNYGNLSTVSTLFGICTSFKKIDMPFSPNTNKLFIPYVGNVENAHRRYRCNKDQPVSRMSKRSVQVLT
;
A
#
# COMPACT_ATOMS: atom_id res chain seq x y z
N MET A 1 19.27 11.75 0.65
CA MET A 1 19.68 13.12 0.23
C MET A 1 18.43 13.98 0.25
N VAL A 2 18.30 14.92 1.20
CA VAL A 2 17.13 15.80 1.31
C VAL A 2 17.52 17.15 0.73
N LEU A 3 17.18 17.38 -0.54
CA LEU A 3 17.35 18.68 -1.19
C LEU A 3 16.38 19.66 -0.55
N LYS A 4 16.93 20.74 0.03
CA LYS A 4 16.17 21.77 0.73
C LYS A 4 16.05 22.98 -0.19
N HIS A 5 15.04 23.00 -1.04
CA HIS A 5 14.76 24.16 -1.89
C HIS A 5 14.00 25.24 -1.11
N VAL A 6 14.50 26.46 -1.21
CA VAL A 6 13.79 27.68 -0.81
C VAL A 6 13.04 28.18 -2.04
N PHE A 7 11.73 28.28 -1.94
CA PHE A 7 10.85 28.58 -3.06
C PHE A 7 10.76 30.11 -3.32
N PRO A 8 10.88 30.58 -4.58
CA PRO A 8 10.63 31.98 -4.96
C PRO A 8 9.14 32.37 -4.83
N LYS A 9 8.88 33.66 -4.55
CA LYS A 9 7.52 34.24 -4.44
C LYS A 9 6.87 34.40 -5.83
N GLY A 10 5.58 34.07 -5.97
CA GLY A 10 4.78 34.32 -7.18
C GLY A 10 4.52 33.13 -8.12
N CYS A 11 4.25 31.94 -7.58
CA CYS A 11 4.13 30.70 -8.38
C CYS A 11 2.68 30.22 -8.52
N GLU A 12 2.28 29.85 -9.74
CA GLU A 12 1.16 28.95 -9.95
C GLU A 12 1.62 27.50 -9.76
N LEU A 13 0.77 26.68 -9.15
CA LEU A 13 1.17 25.41 -8.58
C LEU A 13 0.29 24.31 -9.18
N ILE A 14 0.83 23.58 -10.17
CA ILE A 14 0.18 22.37 -10.67
C ILE A 14 0.52 21.23 -9.74
N LYS A 15 -0.52 20.53 -9.31
CA LYS A 15 -0.38 19.28 -8.56
C LYS A 15 -0.59 18.14 -9.51
N VAL A 16 0.50 17.48 -9.88
CA VAL A 16 0.44 16.20 -10.56
C VAL A 16 0.60 15.11 -9.52
N HIS A 17 -0.41 14.24 -9.45
CA HIS A 17 -0.40 13.05 -8.64
C HIS A 17 -0.18 11.85 -9.56
N ILE A 18 0.78 11.01 -9.22
CA ILE A 18 1.09 9.79 -9.96
C ILE A 18 0.88 8.63 -8.98
N ASP A 19 -0.11 7.77 -9.23
CA ASP A 19 -0.48 6.66 -8.35
C ASP A 19 -0.50 5.30 -9.08
N ALA A 20 -0.24 4.23 -8.32
CA ALA A 20 -0.42 2.85 -8.72
C ALA A 20 -1.84 2.33 -8.43
N SER A 21 -2.61 2.98 -7.54
CA SER A 21 -3.93 2.52 -7.13
C SER A 21 -4.96 3.65 -7.04
N PRO A 22 -6.13 3.54 -7.70
CA PRO A 22 -7.15 4.59 -7.72
C PRO A 22 -7.88 4.79 -6.38
N VAL A 23 -7.39 4.24 -5.28
CA VAL A 23 -8.03 4.33 -3.97
C VAL A 23 -7.01 4.72 -2.87
N MET A 24 -5.74 4.92 -3.22
CA MET A 24 -4.70 5.47 -2.33
C MET A 24 -4.48 6.98 -2.48
N TYR A 25 -5.40 7.70 -3.14
CA TYR A 25 -5.43 9.18 -3.23
C TYR A 25 -5.39 9.92 -1.89
N HIS A 26 -5.53 9.20 -0.77
CA HIS A 26 -5.64 9.76 0.55
C HIS A 26 -4.45 9.47 1.46
N ILE A 27 -3.64 8.42 1.27
CA ILE A 27 -2.71 8.00 2.37
C ILE A 27 -1.24 8.06 1.95
N SER A 28 -0.94 8.16 0.65
CA SER A 28 0.45 8.23 0.15
C SER A 28 0.61 9.33 -0.86
N PHE A 29 0.54 10.57 -0.38
CA PHE A 29 0.80 11.75 -1.19
C PHE A 29 2.29 11.84 -1.53
N LEU A 30 2.64 11.48 -2.76
CA LEU A 30 3.77 12.09 -3.45
C LEU A 30 3.20 13.24 -4.28
N VAL A 31 2.80 14.31 -3.59
CA VAL A 31 2.47 15.57 -4.25
C VAL A 31 3.80 16.21 -4.60
N VAL A 32 4.12 16.24 -5.89
CA VAL A 32 5.18 17.15 -6.33
C VAL A 32 4.50 18.45 -6.66
N ASP A 33 4.65 19.39 -5.73
CA ASP A 33 4.43 20.80 -6.01
C ASP A 33 5.59 21.23 -6.93
N LEU A 34 5.42 21.01 -8.23
CA LEU A 34 6.38 21.46 -9.23
C LEU A 34 6.21 22.97 -9.37
N LEU A 35 7.23 23.72 -8.94
CA LEU A 35 7.34 25.13 -9.26
C LEU A 35 7.82 25.27 -10.70
N LEU A 36 6.89 25.55 -11.60
CA LEU A 36 7.16 25.78 -13.01
C LEU A 36 7.55 27.26 -13.22
N LEU A 37 8.68 27.65 -12.65
CA LEU A 37 9.16 29.03 -12.68
C LEU A 37 9.99 29.36 -13.92
N ASP A 38 10.73 28.38 -14.43
CA ASP A 38 11.55 28.53 -15.62
C ASP A 38 11.08 27.57 -16.71
N ARG A 39 11.25 27.99 -17.96
CA ARG A 39 11.04 27.15 -19.16
C ARG A 39 11.88 25.88 -18.98
N SER A 40 11.23 24.84 -18.51
CA SER A 40 11.88 23.60 -18.13
C SER A 40 10.92 22.44 -18.23
N LYS A 41 11.48 21.33 -18.68
CA LYS A 41 10.83 20.04 -18.74
C LYS A 41 11.13 19.29 -17.46
N HIS A 42 10.09 18.78 -16.83
CA HIS A 42 10.21 17.94 -15.64
C HIS A 42 9.96 16.49 -16.03
N GLU A 43 10.99 15.66 -15.91
CA GLU A 43 10.92 14.24 -16.21
C GLU A 43 10.62 13.48 -14.91
N ALA A 44 9.46 12.82 -14.87
CA ALA A 44 9.02 11.96 -13.78
C ALA A 44 9.10 10.50 -14.25
N VAL A 45 10.20 9.83 -13.89
CA VAL A 45 10.43 8.43 -14.26
C VAL A 45 9.91 7.52 -13.16
N THR A 46 8.98 6.64 -13.52
CA THR A 46 8.34 5.71 -12.60
C THR A 46 8.96 4.32 -12.70
N ILE A 47 9.24 3.72 -11.54
CA ILE A 47 9.67 2.33 -11.41
C ILE A 47 8.67 1.62 -10.50
N ILE A 48 8.22 0.45 -10.93
CA ILE A 48 7.18 -0.32 -10.24
C ILE A 48 7.83 -1.41 -9.39
N GLN A 49 7.42 -1.45 -8.13
CA GLN A 49 7.84 -2.46 -7.17
C GLN A 49 6.61 -3.10 -6.52
N LYS A 50 6.47 -4.41 -6.65
CA LYS A 50 5.41 -5.19 -6.01
C LYS A 50 5.95 -5.78 -4.71
N TYR A 51 5.16 -5.72 -3.65
CA TYR A 51 5.41 -6.32 -2.35
C TYR A 51 4.29 -7.31 -2.06
N HIS A 52 4.65 -8.53 -1.70
CA HIS A 52 3.72 -9.55 -1.25
C HIS A 52 4.06 -9.90 0.19
N PHE A 53 3.22 -9.43 1.11
CA PHE A 53 3.31 -9.68 2.54
C PHE A 53 2.47 -10.92 2.90
N ILE A 54 2.99 -11.74 3.80
CA ILE A 54 2.25 -12.91 4.30
C ILE A 54 1.27 -12.47 5.39
N ASN A 55 0.02 -12.91 5.28
CA ASN A 55 -0.99 -12.72 6.31
C ASN A 55 -0.65 -13.54 7.56
N ARG A 56 -0.42 -12.88 8.71
CA ARG A 56 -0.04 -13.53 9.97
C ARG A 56 -0.95 -13.12 11.11
N LYS A 57 -1.08 -13.97 12.13
CA LYS A 57 -1.82 -13.66 13.36
C LYS A 57 -1.32 -12.38 14.05
N ARG A 58 0.01 -12.18 14.16
CA ARG A 58 0.62 -10.99 14.80
C ARG A 58 0.61 -9.74 13.92
N LYS A 59 0.56 -9.90 12.59
CA LYS A 59 0.56 -8.81 11.60
C LYS A 59 -0.42 -9.17 10.47
N PRO A 60 -1.73 -9.07 10.72
CA PRO A 60 -2.71 -9.43 9.72
C PRO A 60 -2.64 -8.46 8.55
N CYS A 61 -2.80 -8.98 7.34
CA CYS A 61 -2.97 -8.18 6.15
C CYS A 61 -4.24 -8.61 5.40
N ASN A 62 -4.85 -7.68 4.65
CA ASN A 62 -6.04 -7.91 3.87
C ASN A 62 -6.06 -7.00 2.65
N ASN A 63 -6.29 -7.56 1.46
CA ASN A 63 -6.39 -6.80 0.21
C ASN A 63 -7.66 -5.92 0.13
N ASN A 64 -8.61 -6.10 1.06
CA ASN A 64 -9.80 -5.25 1.20
C ASN A 64 -9.57 -3.98 2.05
N PHE A 65 -8.32 -3.52 2.22
CA PHE A 65 -7.98 -2.31 2.96
C PHE A 65 -8.81 -1.09 2.55
N HIS A 66 -9.02 -0.92 1.24
CA HIS A 66 -9.82 0.18 0.71
C HIS A 66 -11.27 0.17 1.21
N LYS A 67 -11.90 -1.00 1.24
CA LYS A 67 -13.26 -1.18 1.77
C LYS A 67 -13.28 -0.87 3.26
N CYS A 68 -12.25 -1.30 4.01
CA CYS A 68 -12.10 -0.99 5.43
C CYS A 68 -11.99 0.51 5.70
N MET A 69 -11.05 1.20 5.03
CA MET A 69 -10.86 2.65 5.17
C MET A 69 -12.11 3.44 4.78
N ARG A 70 -12.78 3.02 3.69
CA ARG A 70 -14.07 3.59 3.27
C ARG A 70 -15.12 3.51 4.36
N PHE A 71 -15.31 2.33 4.96
CA PHE A 71 -16.26 2.16 6.06
C PHE A 71 -15.86 2.96 7.30
N CYS A 72 -14.56 3.03 7.62
CA CYS A 72 -14.07 3.85 8.72
C CYS A 72 -14.42 5.32 8.53
N PHE A 73 -14.18 5.87 7.33
CA PHE A 73 -14.54 7.25 7.02
C PHE A 73 -16.05 7.49 7.05
N ILE A 74 -16.86 6.57 6.51
CA ILE A 74 -18.33 6.63 6.63
C ILE A 74 -18.76 6.70 8.09
N LYS A 75 -18.21 5.83 8.94
CA LYS A 75 -18.53 5.77 10.37
C LYS A 75 -18.10 7.04 11.11
N LYS A 76 -16.94 7.60 10.78
CA LYS A 76 -16.36 8.75 11.48
C LYS A 76 -16.99 10.08 11.06
N PHE A 77 -17.35 10.25 9.80
CA PHE A 77 -17.83 11.53 9.27
C PHE A 77 -19.35 11.62 9.11
N LYS A 78 -20.07 10.49 9.00
CA LYS A 78 -21.55 10.41 8.92
C LYS A 78 -22.22 11.17 7.75
N CYS A 79 -21.45 11.75 6.84
CA CYS A 79 -21.96 12.47 5.67
C CYS A 79 -21.01 12.31 4.46
N SER A 80 -21.50 12.56 3.26
CA SER A 80 -20.75 12.47 2.01
C SER A 80 -20.07 13.81 1.67
N TYR A 81 -18.81 13.76 1.22
CA TYR A 81 -18.05 14.92 0.73
C TYR A 81 -18.02 14.95 -0.81
N PRO A 82 -17.74 16.11 -1.45
CA PRO A 82 -17.71 16.21 -2.91
C PRO A 82 -16.67 15.31 -3.60
N PHE A 83 -15.57 14.99 -2.92
CA PHE A 83 -14.48 14.11 -3.40
C PHE A 83 -14.57 12.68 -2.86
N TYR A 84 -15.63 12.39 -2.11
CA TYR A 84 -15.83 11.09 -1.49
C TYR A 84 -17.30 10.70 -1.61
N GLU A 85 -17.60 9.88 -2.62
CA GLU A 85 -18.97 9.46 -2.90
C GLU A 85 -19.37 8.28 -2.01
N ALA A 86 -20.20 8.56 -1.01
CA ALA A 86 -20.89 7.56 -0.20
C ALA A 86 -22.36 7.57 -0.60
N ARG A 87 -22.76 6.64 -1.47
CA ARG A 87 -24.12 6.56 -2.07
C ARG A 87 -25.28 6.62 -1.07
N ASN A 88 -25.05 6.21 0.18
CA ASN A 88 -26.07 6.10 1.21
C ASN A 88 -25.98 7.19 2.29
N LEU A 89 -25.16 8.22 2.11
CA LEU A 89 -25.01 9.31 3.09
C LEU A 89 -25.50 10.63 2.50
N ALA A 90 -26.24 11.39 3.33
CA ALA A 90 -26.56 12.77 3.00
C ALA A 90 -25.28 13.61 2.83
N LYS A 91 -25.34 14.63 1.98
CA LYS A 91 -24.23 15.59 1.81
C LYS A 91 -24.00 16.34 3.13
N CYS A 92 -22.74 16.58 3.48
CA CYS A 92 -22.41 17.31 4.71
C CYS A 92 -22.98 18.75 4.68
N ASN A 93 -23.58 19.21 5.79
CA ASN A 93 -24.02 20.59 5.95
C ASN A 93 -22.82 21.56 6.04
N ASN A 94 -22.97 22.77 5.49
CA ASN A 94 -21.87 23.68 5.19
C ASN A 94 -21.22 24.32 6.43
N SER A 95 -21.94 24.49 7.54
CA SER A 95 -21.46 25.27 8.70
C SER A 95 -20.19 24.70 9.38
N TYR A 96 -19.92 23.40 9.27
CA TYR A 96 -18.75 22.74 9.87
C TYR A 96 -17.81 22.11 8.84
N LEU A 97 -17.98 22.43 7.55
CA LEU A 97 -17.27 21.70 6.50
C LEU A 97 -15.75 21.92 6.58
N GLN A 98 -15.30 23.15 6.79
CA GLN A 98 -13.87 23.48 6.83
C GLN A 98 -13.15 22.75 7.97
N GLU A 99 -13.69 22.78 9.20
CA GLU A 99 -13.13 22.08 10.35
C GLU A 99 -13.05 20.56 10.09
N ARG A 100 -14.11 19.99 9.51
CA ARG A 100 -14.16 18.57 9.19
C ARG A 100 -13.20 18.17 8.08
N ILE A 101 -13.04 18.97 7.03
CA ILE A 101 -12.05 18.71 5.99
C ILE A 101 -10.64 18.85 6.55
N ASN A 102 -10.37 19.82 7.42
CA ASN A 102 -9.07 19.94 8.10
C ASN A 102 -8.78 18.72 8.98
N LYS A 103 -9.78 18.27 9.76
CA LYS A 103 -9.68 17.03 10.54
C LYS A 103 -9.47 15.82 9.65
N MET A 104 -10.13 15.77 8.50
CA MET A 104 -9.97 14.71 7.53
C MET A 104 -8.58 14.75 6.88
N LYS A 105 -8.07 15.91 6.48
CA LYS A 105 -6.70 16.12 5.98
C LYS A 105 -5.67 15.66 7.00
N LEU A 106 -5.87 15.98 8.28
CA LEU A 106 -5.03 15.49 9.37
C LEU A 106 -5.09 13.96 9.50
N LEU A 107 -6.27 13.34 9.40
CA LEU A 107 -6.38 11.88 9.42
C LEU A 107 -5.67 11.25 8.22
N ILE A 108 -5.96 11.75 7.03
CA ILE A 108 -5.42 11.32 5.74
C ILE A 108 -3.88 11.41 5.72
N THR A 109 -3.30 12.49 6.24
CA THR A 109 -1.83 12.68 6.30
C THR A 109 -1.16 11.99 7.48
N ASN A 110 -1.89 11.66 8.54
CA ASN A 110 -1.33 11.03 9.72
C ASN A 110 -1.30 9.50 9.56
N ARG A 111 -0.11 8.89 9.65
CA ARG A 111 0.05 7.42 9.69
C ARG A 111 -0.82 6.76 10.76
N ASN A 112 -1.19 7.50 11.81
CA ASN A 112 -2.09 7.01 12.85
C ASN A 112 -3.52 6.79 12.38
N ALA A 113 -3.99 7.31 11.24
CA ALA A 113 -5.35 7.02 10.79
C ALA A 113 -5.57 5.53 10.48
N ILE A 114 -4.53 4.81 10.05
CA ILE A 114 -4.60 3.35 9.91
C ILE A 114 -4.86 2.70 11.27
N LYS A 115 -4.20 3.21 12.32
CA LYS A 115 -4.41 2.76 13.71
C LYS A 115 -5.80 3.14 14.22
N ASP A 116 -6.27 4.36 13.99
CA ASP A 116 -7.61 4.82 14.38
C ASP A 116 -8.72 3.94 13.78
N CYS A 117 -8.51 3.46 12.55
CA CYS A 117 -9.49 2.66 11.83
C CYS A 117 -9.34 1.15 12.08
N ASN A 118 -8.29 0.70 12.77
CA ASN A 118 -7.94 -0.72 12.94
C ASN A 118 -7.95 -1.52 11.62
N CYS A 119 -7.62 -0.88 10.50
CA CYS A 119 -7.59 -1.55 9.21
C CYS A 119 -6.27 -2.35 9.08
N PRO A 120 -6.33 -3.66 8.76
CA PRO A 120 -5.12 -4.44 8.51
C PRO A 120 -4.40 -3.91 7.27
N ASN A 121 -3.07 -4.05 7.23
CA ASN A 121 -2.28 -3.61 6.08
C ASN A 121 -2.68 -4.38 4.80
N ILE A 122 -2.34 -3.87 3.62
CA ILE A 122 -2.55 -4.60 2.36
C ILE A 122 -1.51 -5.72 2.24
N CYS A 123 -1.91 -6.92 1.77
CA CYS A 123 -0.93 -8.00 1.53
C CYS A 123 -0.17 -7.78 0.23
N ASP A 124 -0.89 -7.41 -0.83
CA ASP A 124 -0.33 -7.13 -2.15
C ASP A 124 -0.20 -5.62 -2.39
N VAL A 125 0.97 -5.06 -2.13
CA VAL A 125 1.23 -3.62 -2.33
C VAL A 125 2.00 -3.42 -3.62
N THR A 126 1.44 -2.64 -4.54
CA THR A 126 2.22 -2.11 -5.67
C THR A 126 2.66 -0.71 -5.31
N GLN A 127 3.96 -0.54 -5.09
CA GLN A 127 4.57 0.76 -4.83
C GLN A 127 5.22 1.26 -6.13
N GLN A 128 5.09 2.55 -6.37
CA GLN A 128 5.83 3.24 -7.41
C GLN A 128 6.88 4.13 -6.74
N SER A 129 8.14 3.99 -7.17
CA SER A 129 9.16 4.99 -6.90
C SER A 129 9.26 5.91 -8.10
N ILE A 130 9.27 7.21 -7.84
CA ILE A 130 9.32 8.22 -8.89
C ILE A 130 10.58 9.04 -8.68
N THR A 131 11.41 9.13 -9.71
CA THR A 131 12.55 10.04 -9.77
C THR A 131 12.15 11.26 -10.60
N TYR A 132 12.57 12.44 -10.13
CA TYR A 132 12.26 13.71 -10.77
C TYR A 132 13.55 14.37 -11.21
N ASP A 133 13.65 14.61 -12.50
CA ASP A 133 14.74 15.36 -13.10
C ASP A 133 14.19 16.61 -13.77
N GLN A 134 14.93 17.71 -13.68
CA GLN A 134 14.59 18.96 -14.36
C GLN A 134 15.59 19.16 -15.50
N VAL A 135 15.05 19.25 -16.72
CA VAL A 135 15.81 19.44 -17.95
C VAL A 135 15.44 20.81 -18.52
N PRO A 136 16.40 21.68 -18.87
CA PRO A 136 16.09 22.93 -19.54
C PRO A 136 15.40 22.65 -20.88
N ASP A 137 14.27 23.33 -21.13
CA ASP A 137 13.47 23.15 -22.34
C ASP A 137 12.76 24.46 -22.68
N ASN A 138 12.28 24.63 -23.90
CA ASN A 138 11.54 25.83 -24.32
C ASN A 138 10.13 25.89 -23.74
N TYR A 139 9.62 24.76 -23.23
CA TYR A 139 8.25 24.61 -22.76
C TYR A 139 8.21 24.05 -21.34
N ASN A 140 7.18 24.46 -20.59
CA ASN A 140 6.85 23.89 -19.29
C ASN A 140 6.04 22.61 -19.50
N VAL A 141 6.72 21.47 -19.53
CA VAL A 141 6.10 20.16 -19.78
C VAL A 141 6.52 19.18 -18.70
N ILE A 142 5.55 18.41 -18.21
CA ILE A 142 5.81 17.29 -17.32
C ILE A 142 5.80 16.03 -18.17
N GLU A 143 6.96 15.40 -18.35
CA GLU A 143 7.09 14.10 -19.00
C GLU A 143 7.01 13.01 -17.92
N VAL A 144 5.93 12.23 -17.91
CA VAL A 144 5.83 11.02 -17.08
C VAL A 144 6.22 9.82 -17.92
N SER A 145 7.20 9.05 -17.48
CA SER A 145 7.63 7.85 -18.19
C SER A 145 7.78 6.64 -17.26
N VAL A 146 7.85 5.44 -17.84
CA VAL A 146 8.17 4.21 -17.09
C VAL A 146 9.62 3.86 -17.39
N GLY A 147 10.46 3.80 -16.35
CA GLY A 147 11.91 3.69 -16.54
C GLY A 147 12.38 2.37 -17.14
N ASN A 148 11.69 1.27 -16.82
CA ASN A 148 11.99 -0.06 -17.37
C ASN A 148 10.76 -0.98 -17.35
N ASN A 149 10.84 -2.12 -18.03
CA ASN A 149 9.82 -3.18 -18.01
C ASN A 149 10.05 -4.23 -16.92
N TYR A 150 10.95 -3.96 -15.99
CA TYR A 150 11.23 -4.89 -14.91
C TYR A 150 10.41 -4.50 -13.69
N VAL A 151 9.55 -5.41 -13.25
CA VAL A 151 8.83 -5.25 -12.00
C VAL A 151 9.57 -6.01 -10.91
N ARG A 152 10.17 -5.24 -10.00
CA ARG A 152 10.81 -5.80 -8.81
C ARG A 152 9.71 -6.32 -7.88
N THR A 153 9.64 -7.63 -7.69
CA THR A 153 8.68 -8.24 -6.78
C THR A 153 9.40 -8.76 -5.53
N LEU A 154 9.13 -8.13 -4.40
CA LEU A 154 9.56 -8.55 -3.07
C LEU A 154 8.48 -9.45 -2.46
N LYS A 155 8.77 -10.73 -2.28
CA LYS A 155 7.85 -11.66 -1.62
C LYS A 155 8.42 -12.06 -0.27
N GLU A 156 7.64 -11.84 0.78
CA GLU A 156 7.88 -12.49 2.06
C GLU A 156 7.56 -13.98 1.91
N ARG A 157 8.47 -14.82 2.40
CA ARG A 157 8.32 -16.27 2.52
C ARG A 157 8.68 -16.65 3.95
N PHE A 158 8.06 -17.70 4.48
CA PHE A 158 8.55 -18.29 5.72
C PHE A 158 9.99 -18.77 5.48
N SER A 159 10.92 -18.42 6.38
CA SER A 159 12.30 -18.90 6.25
C SER A 159 12.39 -20.42 6.32
N TYR A 160 11.39 -20.99 6.98
CA TYR A 160 11.33 -22.38 7.35
C TYR A 160 9.96 -22.91 6.91
N ASP A 161 9.99 -23.67 5.82
CA ASP A 161 8.81 -24.27 5.20
C ASP A 161 8.34 -25.51 5.98
N ILE A 162 7.09 -25.93 5.80
CA ILE A 162 6.56 -27.17 6.38
C ILE A 162 7.39 -28.39 5.97
N ILE A 163 7.98 -28.37 4.79
CA ILE A 163 8.88 -29.42 4.31
C ILE A 163 10.11 -29.51 5.19
N PHE A 164 10.76 -28.37 5.50
CA PHE A 164 11.92 -28.35 6.39
C PHE A 164 11.53 -28.78 7.81
N LEU A 165 10.36 -28.37 8.30
CA LEU A 165 9.84 -28.85 9.59
C LEU A 165 9.70 -30.37 9.62
N LEU A 166 9.10 -30.97 8.58
CA LEU A 166 8.92 -32.40 8.50
C LEU A 166 10.26 -33.14 8.37
N CYS A 167 11.19 -32.60 7.59
CA CYS A 167 12.54 -33.16 7.47
C CYS A 167 13.31 -33.12 8.79
N ASP A 168 13.19 -32.05 9.58
CA ASP A 168 13.86 -31.96 10.88
C ASP A 168 13.17 -32.86 11.92
N ILE A 169 11.85 -32.99 11.89
CA ILE A 169 11.12 -33.95 12.74
C ILE A 169 11.55 -35.38 12.38
N ASP A 170 11.54 -35.76 11.10
CA ASP A 170 11.91 -37.08 10.63
C ASP A 170 13.39 -37.38 10.92
N GLY A 171 14.28 -36.40 10.70
CA GLY A 171 15.70 -36.50 11.03
C GLY A 171 15.94 -36.74 12.52
N ASN A 172 15.22 -36.05 13.40
CA ASN A 172 15.34 -36.25 14.84
C ASN A 172 14.73 -37.59 15.30
N ILE A 173 13.57 -37.99 14.76
CA ILE A 173 12.98 -39.30 15.06
C ILE A 173 13.90 -40.43 14.59
N GLY A 174 14.45 -40.30 13.38
CA GLY A 174 15.46 -41.20 12.83
C GLY A 174 16.71 -41.28 13.69
N LEU A 175 17.20 -40.13 14.19
CA LEU A 175 18.39 -40.09 15.04
C LEU A 175 18.16 -40.73 16.42
N TYR A 176 17.05 -40.42 17.09
CA TYR A 176 16.80 -40.90 18.45
C TYR A 176 16.27 -42.33 18.52
N PHE A 177 15.46 -42.74 17.54
CA PHE A 177 14.79 -44.04 17.56
C PHE A 177 15.29 -45.02 16.50
N GLY A 178 16.06 -44.56 15.50
CA GLY A 178 16.41 -45.37 14.33
C GLY A 178 15.18 -45.70 13.47
N MET A 179 14.14 -44.88 13.56
CA MET A 179 12.83 -45.10 12.94
C MET A 179 12.58 -44.08 11.83
N SER A 180 12.01 -44.54 10.72
CA SER A 180 11.54 -43.66 9.64
C SER A 180 10.09 -43.26 9.86
N CYS A 181 9.63 -42.18 9.23
CA CYS A 181 8.21 -41.81 9.24
C CYS A 181 7.27 -42.97 8.82
N LEU A 182 7.71 -43.85 7.89
CA LEU A 182 6.95 -45.03 7.48
C LEU A 182 6.71 -46.00 8.64
N THR A 183 7.71 -46.23 9.49
CA THR A 183 7.54 -47.11 10.66
C THR A 183 6.53 -46.55 11.67
N LEU A 184 6.40 -45.22 11.77
CA LEU A 184 5.35 -44.62 12.60
C LEU A 184 3.95 -44.85 12.03
N VAL A 185 3.80 -44.76 10.70
CA VAL A 185 2.53 -45.08 10.03
C VAL A 185 2.17 -46.55 10.23
N GLU A 186 3.14 -47.46 10.13
CA GLU A 186 2.94 -48.88 10.39
C GLU A 186 2.51 -49.15 11.84
N ILE A 187 3.17 -48.52 12.82
CA ILE A 187 2.79 -48.60 14.24
C ILE A 187 1.37 -48.06 14.43
N PHE A 188 1.03 -46.93 13.82
CA PHE A 188 -0.30 -46.33 13.91
C PHE A 188 -1.38 -47.24 13.32
N VAL A 189 -1.13 -47.82 12.15
CA VAL A 189 -2.05 -48.79 11.50
C VAL A 189 -2.20 -50.04 12.36
N TYR A 190 -1.10 -50.56 12.93
CA TYR A 190 -1.12 -51.71 13.82
C TYR A 190 -1.92 -51.42 15.11
N CYS A 191 -1.68 -50.28 15.75
CA CYS A 191 -2.42 -49.83 16.92
C CYS A 191 -3.91 -49.60 16.61
N SER A 192 -4.23 -49.04 15.43
CA SER A 192 -5.60 -48.86 14.98
C SER A 192 -6.30 -50.21 14.79
N LYS A 193 -5.64 -51.17 14.11
CA LYS A 193 -6.16 -52.53 13.99
C LYS A 193 -6.42 -53.16 15.37
N MET A 194 -5.49 -53.06 16.31
CA MET A 194 -5.71 -53.56 17.68
C MET A 194 -6.87 -52.87 18.42
N ALA A 195 -7.11 -51.59 18.17
CA ALA A 195 -8.22 -50.86 18.79
C ALA A 195 -9.59 -51.20 18.17
N PHE A 196 -9.61 -51.53 16.87
CA PHE A 196 -10.82 -51.89 16.12
C PHE A 196 -11.15 -53.38 16.12
N ASP A 197 -10.14 -54.26 16.26
CA ASP A 197 -10.34 -55.69 16.51
C ASP A 197 -10.81 -55.90 17.95
N LYS A 198 -12.05 -55.50 18.22
CA LYS A 198 -12.86 -56.04 19.30
C LYS A 198 -13.27 -57.46 18.93
N THR A 199 -12.32 -58.38 18.80
CA THR A 199 -12.68 -59.79 18.72
C THR A 199 -13.31 -60.20 20.06
N PRO A 200 -14.55 -60.76 20.05
CA PRO A 200 -15.23 -61.18 21.26
C PRO A 200 -14.43 -62.28 21.96
N LYS A 201 -14.47 -62.23 23.30
CA LYS A 201 -13.93 -63.22 24.23
C LYS A 201 -14.43 -64.63 23.88
N VAL A 202 -13.71 -65.37 23.07
CA VAL A 202 -13.76 -66.82 23.09
C VAL A 202 -12.32 -67.31 23.11
N ASP A 203 -11.98 -68.11 24.12
CA ASP A 203 -10.69 -68.78 24.31
C ASP A 203 -9.56 -68.09 25.12
N CYS A 204 -9.94 -67.30 26.13
CA CYS A 204 -9.00 -66.74 27.12
C CYS A 204 -8.45 -67.79 28.13
N GLN A 205 -9.05 -68.98 28.24
CA GLN A 205 -8.65 -69.96 29.26
C GLN A 205 -7.45 -70.84 28.88
N LEU A 206 -7.23 -71.11 27.59
CA LEU A 206 -6.08 -71.91 27.14
C LEU A 206 -4.82 -71.06 26.99
N LYS A 207 -4.98 -69.83 26.48
CA LYS A 207 -3.88 -68.86 26.31
C LYS A 207 -3.30 -68.41 27.65
N THR A 208 -4.13 -68.30 28.70
CA THR A 208 -3.67 -67.98 30.06
C THR A 208 -2.88 -69.11 30.68
N LYS A 209 -3.24 -70.39 30.48
CA LYS A 209 -2.48 -71.54 30.97
C LYS A 209 -1.12 -71.72 30.26
N ILE A 210 -1.05 -71.45 28.96
CA ILE A 210 0.22 -71.54 28.22
C ILE A 210 1.15 -70.37 28.56
N MET A 211 0.60 -69.15 28.73
CA MET A 211 1.39 -67.99 29.17
C MET A 211 1.91 -68.13 30.60
N THR A 212 1.14 -68.70 31.54
CA THR A 212 1.61 -68.87 32.92
C THR A 212 2.77 -69.87 33.01
N ILE A 213 2.75 -70.95 32.23
CA ILE A 213 3.86 -71.92 32.19
C ILE A 213 5.13 -71.28 31.58
N LEU A 214 4.98 -70.53 30.47
CA LEU A 214 6.11 -69.82 29.84
C LEU A 214 6.67 -68.68 30.70
N GLU A 215 5.82 -67.98 31.47
CA GLU A 215 6.25 -66.91 32.37
C GLU A 215 7.01 -67.43 33.60
N ILE A 216 6.63 -68.60 34.13
CA ILE A 216 7.31 -69.23 35.28
C ILE A 216 8.74 -69.63 34.90
N GLU A 217 8.97 -70.13 33.68
CA GLU A 217 10.32 -70.46 33.22
C GLU A 217 11.18 -69.23 32.89
N GLN A 218 10.58 -68.17 32.32
CA GLN A 218 11.34 -66.94 32.01
C GLN A 218 11.65 -66.09 33.26
N LYS A 219 10.83 -66.13 34.31
CA LYS A 219 11.07 -65.41 35.58
C LYS A 219 12.30 -65.89 36.34
N LYS A 220 12.74 -67.14 36.15
CA LYS A 220 13.92 -67.71 36.86
C LYS A 220 15.28 -67.24 36.32
N ARG A 221 15.36 -66.56 35.17
CA ARG A 221 16.66 -66.22 34.54
C ARG A 221 16.92 -64.75 34.23
N ARG A 222 15.99 -63.82 34.51
CA ARG A 222 16.18 -62.39 34.17
C ARG A 222 16.03 -61.50 35.39
N LYS A 223 17.14 -60.92 35.85
CA LYS A 223 17.19 -59.92 36.92
C LYS A 223 16.20 -58.77 36.58
N PRO A 224 15.16 -58.52 37.38
CA PRO A 224 14.06 -57.59 37.07
C PRO A 224 14.53 -56.13 36.88
N VAL A 225 15.66 -55.78 37.50
CA VAL A 225 16.27 -54.44 37.45
C VAL A 225 16.59 -54.00 36.02
N LYS A 226 17.03 -54.92 35.14
CA LYS A 226 17.41 -54.58 33.76
C LYS A 226 16.20 -54.19 32.89
N LYS A 227 15.01 -54.71 33.19
CA LYS A 227 13.77 -54.41 32.45
C LYS A 227 13.17 -53.07 32.86
N ILE A 228 13.15 -52.77 34.16
CA ILE A 228 12.64 -51.49 34.67
C ILE A 228 13.51 -50.34 34.16
N LEU A 229 14.84 -50.47 34.25
CA LEU A 229 15.77 -49.44 33.76
C LEU A 229 15.62 -49.18 32.25
N LYS A 230 15.44 -50.24 31.44
CA LYS A 230 15.21 -50.09 30.00
C LYS A 230 13.92 -49.31 29.72
N ASN A 231 12.84 -49.62 30.44
CA ASN A 231 11.56 -48.95 30.27
C ASN A 231 11.60 -47.48 30.72
N THR A 232 12.28 -47.16 31.83
CA THR A 232 12.41 -45.78 32.30
C THR A 232 13.25 -44.93 31.36
N ILE A 233 14.37 -45.44 30.85
CA ILE A 233 15.19 -44.76 29.83
C ILE A 233 14.37 -44.52 28.56
N SER A 234 13.63 -45.52 28.09
CA SER A 234 12.78 -45.39 26.90
C SER A 234 11.68 -44.33 27.08
N LEU A 235 11.05 -44.29 28.26
CA LEU A 235 10.01 -43.30 28.56
C LEU A 235 10.60 -41.88 28.62
N LEU A 236 11.79 -41.72 29.23
CA LEU A 236 12.49 -40.44 29.28
C LEU A 236 12.84 -39.94 27.87
N LEU A 237 13.39 -40.80 27.01
CA LEU A 237 13.70 -40.47 25.61
C LEU A 237 12.45 -40.07 24.82
N LEU A 238 11.32 -40.75 25.07
CA LEU A 238 10.03 -40.37 24.49
C LEU A 238 9.61 -38.96 24.92
N PHE A 239 9.67 -38.64 26.23
CA PHE A 239 9.33 -37.31 26.74
C PHE A 239 10.22 -36.22 26.17
N VAL A 240 11.55 -36.46 26.12
CA VAL A 240 12.50 -35.52 25.53
C VAL A 240 12.19 -35.29 24.04
N SER A 241 11.87 -36.35 23.31
CA SER A 241 11.53 -36.27 21.88
C SER A 241 10.22 -35.50 21.64
N VAL A 242 9.18 -35.78 22.42
CA VAL A 242 7.90 -35.06 22.34
C VAL A 242 8.09 -33.58 22.69
N TYR A 243 8.85 -33.29 23.74
CA TYR A 243 9.17 -31.92 24.14
C TYR A 243 9.95 -31.18 23.05
N TYR A 244 10.92 -31.84 22.42
CA TYR A 244 11.70 -31.29 21.32
C TYR A 244 10.82 -31.01 20.10
N ILE A 245 9.99 -31.98 19.66
CA ILE A 245 9.05 -31.80 18.54
C ILE A 245 8.09 -30.66 18.83
N PHE A 246 7.56 -30.58 20.06
CA PHE A 246 6.69 -29.49 20.47
C PHE A 246 7.39 -28.12 20.36
N ASN A 247 8.63 -28.02 20.83
CA ASN A 247 9.42 -26.80 20.70
C ASN A 247 9.73 -26.47 19.24
N LEU A 248 10.04 -27.47 18.40
CA LEU A 248 10.29 -27.27 16.98
C LEU A 248 9.05 -26.73 16.26
N ILE A 249 7.87 -27.29 16.57
CA ILE A 249 6.57 -26.80 16.08
C ILE A 249 6.28 -25.40 16.61
N ASN A 250 6.58 -25.11 17.88
CA ASN A 250 6.36 -23.77 18.43
C ASN A 250 7.29 -22.75 17.74
N SER A 251 8.57 -23.09 17.59
CA SER A 251 9.54 -22.30 16.86
C SER A 251 9.17 -22.13 15.38
N TYR A 252 8.58 -23.14 14.72
CA TYR A 252 8.03 -23.04 13.35
C TYR A 252 7.13 -21.81 13.19
N PHE A 253 6.26 -21.55 14.17
CA PHE A 253 5.38 -20.39 14.16
C PHE A 253 6.07 -19.06 14.51
N GLU A 254 7.29 -19.11 15.05
CA GLU A 254 8.09 -17.96 15.45
C GLU A 254 9.26 -17.63 14.50
N TYR A 255 9.66 -18.53 13.60
CA TYR A 255 10.80 -18.32 12.70
C TYR A 255 10.67 -17.01 11.88
N PRO A 256 11.81 -16.35 11.60
CA PRO A 256 11.83 -15.12 10.83
C PRO A 256 11.32 -15.33 9.41
N LEU A 257 10.89 -14.24 8.77
CA LEU A 257 10.54 -14.28 7.35
C LEU A 257 11.79 -14.04 6.52
N LEU A 258 11.98 -14.85 5.47
CA LEU A 258 12.92 -14.51 4.41
C LEU A 258 12.23 -13.59 3.40
N LYS A 259 12.93 -12.55 2.98
CA LYS A 259 12.50 -11.67 1.90
C LYS A 259 13.21 -12.11 0.63
N THR A 260 12.43 -12.63 -0.31
CA THR A 260 12.96 -12.99 -1.63
C THR A 260 12.75 -11.82 -2.59
N VAL A 261 13.81 -11.43 -3.28
CA VAL A 261 13.76 -10.43 -4.34
C VAL A 261 13.72 -11.17 -5.66
N SER A 262 12.65 -10.98 -6.43
CA SER A 262 12.55 -11.46 -7.81
C SER A 262 12.44 -10.27 -8.74
N LEU A 263 13.17 -10.31 -9.85
CA LEU A 263 13.06 -9.33 -10.92
C LEU A 263 12.33 -10.03 -12.07
N ILE A 264 11.09 -9.62 -12.31
CA ILE A 264 10.26 -10.22 -13.37
C ILE A 264 10.15 -9.18 -14.48
N ARG A 265 10.43 -9.60 -15.72
CA ARG A 265 10.20 -8.77 -16.89
C ARG A 265 8.72 -8.94 -17.28
N ASP A 266 7.94 -7.87 -17.16
CA ASP A 266 6.54 -7.89 -17.61
C ASP A 266 6.51 -7.54 -19.11
N ASP A 267 5.85 -8.36 -19.93
CA ASP A 267 5.71 -8.11 -21.38
C ASP A 267 4.86 -6.87 -21.67
N LYS A 268 3.94 -6.57 -20.75
CA LYS A 268 3.09 -5.38 -20.77
C LYS A 268 3.36 -4.54 -19.53
N ILE A 269 3.67 -3.28 -19.72
CA ILE A 269 3.84 -2.34 -18.62
C ILE A 269 2.51 -1.73 -18.22
N LYS A 270 2.32 -1.59 -16.92
CA LYS A 270 1.22 -0.81 -16.34
C LYS A 270 1.67 0.64 -16.22
N PHE A 271 1.16 1.50 -17.08
CA PHE A 271 1.45 2.92 -16.95
C PHE A 271 0.83 3.45 -15.65
N PRO A 272 1.51 4.34 -14.91
CA PRO A 272 0.95 4.91 -13.69
C PRO A 272 -0.34 5.67 -13.98
N HIS A 273 -1.28 5.64 -13.04
CA HIS A 273 -2.46 6.49 -13.09
C HIS A 273 -2.02 7.91 -12.75
N VAL A 274 -2.05 8.81 -13.72
CA VAL A 274 -1.72 10.22 -13.49
C VAL A 274 -2.99 11.01 -13.25
N ILE A 275 -2.99 11.91 -12.27
CA ILE A 275 -4.06 12.86 -12.02
C ILE A 275 -3.44 14.25 -12.00
N ALA A 276 -3.86 15.09 -12.93
CA ALA A 276 -3.46 16.48 -12.98
C ALA A 276 -4.59 17.35 -12.42
N CYS A 277 -4.27 18.08 -11.36
CA CYS A 277 -5.12 19.11 -10.78
C CYS A 277 -4.52 20.48 -11.12
N GLY A 278 -5.28 21.30 -11.85
CA GLY A 278 -4.97 22.71 -12.06
C GLY A 278 -5.92 23.60 -11.27
N GLU A 279 -5.78 24.92 -11.43
CA GLU A 279 -6.73 25.89 -10.89
C GLU A 279 -7.36 26.65 -12.05
N SER A 280 -8.69 26.81 -12.04
CA SER A 280 -9.36 27.65 -13.03
C SER A 280 -9.11 29.12 -12.73
N ASN A 281 -9.28 29.98 -13.75
CA ASN A 281 -9.23 31.43 -13.57
C ASN A 281 -10.21 31.91 -12.47
N LYS A 282 -11.37 31.26 -12.33
CA LYS A 282 -12.36 31.57 -11.29
C LYS A 282 -11.83 31.28 -9.89
N ILE A 283 -11.10 30.17 -9.70
CA ILE A 283 -10.46 29.85 -8.42
C ILE A 283 -9.35 30.84 -8.11
N ILE A 284 -8.52 31.15 -9.09
CA ILE A 284 -7.44 32.14 -8.97
C ILE A 284 -7.99 33.50 -8.55
N GLU A 285 -9.01 34.01 -9.24
CA GLU A 285 -9.67 35.28 -8.91
C GLU A 285 -10.29 35.27 -7.52
N ALA A 286 -10.90 34.16 -7.12
CA ALA A 286 -11.48 34.02 -5.78
C ALA A 286 -10.41 34.05 -4.68
N LYS A 287 -9.26 33.41 -4.91
CA LYS A 287 -8.12 33.47 -3.97
C LYS A 287 -7.59 34.89 -3.83
N ILE A 288 -7.40 35.58 -4.95
CA ILE A 288 -6.94 36.98 -4.98
C ILE A 288 -7.94 37.87 -4.21
N LYS A 289 -9.25 37.69 -4.47
CA LYS A 289 -10.31 38.45 -3.80
C LYS A 289 -10.30 38.21 -2.28
N LEU A 290 -10.16 36.97 -1.84
CA LEU A 290 -10.08 36.61 -0.42
C LEU A 290 -8.83 37.21 0.24
N ALA A 291 -7.66 37.02 -0.39
CA ALA A 291 -6.37 37.50 0.13
C ALA A 291 -6.35 39.02 0.28
N ILE A 292 -6.61 39.76 -0.80
CA ILE A 292 -6.45 41.22 -0.86
C ILE A 292 -7.60 41.93 -0.16
N LYS A 293 -8.85 41.61 -0.52
CA LYS A 293 -9.99 42.45 -0.11
C LYS A 293 -10.48 42.13 1.29
N GLN A 294 -10.33 40.88 1.74
CA GLN A 294 -11.00 40.41 2.95
C GLN A 294 -10.01 40.18 4.08
N LEU A 295 -8.90 39.48 3.81
CA LEU A 295 -7.90 39.15 4.82
C LEU A 295 -6.77 40.18 4.93
N LYS A 296 -6.69 41.14 3.99
CA LYS A 296 -5.61 42.14 3.89
C LYS A 296 -4.22 41.50 4.01
N ASN A 297 -4.07 40.29 3.48
CA ASN A 297 -2.83 39.51 3.51
C ASN A 297 -2.22 39.44 2.09
N VAL A 298 -0.90 39.41 2.01
CA VAL A 298 -0.12 39.62 0.78
C VAL A 298 0.45 38.28 0.22
N CYS A 299 -0.01 37.12 0.71
CA CYS A 299 0.63 35.83 0.43
C CYS A 299 -0.19 34.82 -0.41
N ASP A 300 0.51 34.20 -1.37
CA ASP A 300 0.05 33.26 -2.42
C ASP A 300 -0.23 31.82 -1.96
N HIS A 301 -0.30 31.56 -0.65
CA HIS A 301 -0.33 30.18 -0.15
C HIS A 301 -1.74 29.69 0.17
N TYR A 302 -2.76 30.35 -0.39
CA TYR A 302 -4.13 29.89 -0.29
C TYR A 302 -4.28 28.62 -1.12
N GLN A 303 -4.57 27.51 -0.45
CA GLN A 303 -5.00 26.27 -1.07
C GLN A 303 -6.48 26.38 -1.45
N LEU A 304 -6.97 25.49 -2.33
CA LEU A 304 -8.38 25.45 -2.71
C LEU A 304 -9.31 25.43 -1.48
N ILE A 305 -8.95 24.65 -0.45
CA ILE A 305 -9.73 24.54 0.79
C ILE A 305 -9.82 25.86 1.57
N ASP A 306 -8.86 26.75 1.43
CA ASP A 306 -8.89 28.04 2.14
C ASP A 306 -9.97 28.96 1.57
N LEU A 307 -10.46 28.68 0.36
CA LEU A 307 -11.66 29.32 -0.17
C LEU A 307 -12.94 28.90 0.56
N LEU A 308 -12.89 27.99 1.53
CA LEU A 308 -14.00 27.75 2.45
C LEU A 308 -14.02 28.68 3.66
N HIS A 309 -13.05 29.60 3.76
CA HIS A 309 -13.03 30.65 4.79
C HIS A 309 -14.31 31.48 4.78
N GLU A 310 -14.81 31.91 5.94
CA GLU A 310 -16.11 32.60 6.11
C GLU A 310 -16.34 33.77 5.14
N PHE A 311 -15.31 34.57 4.89
CA PHE A 311 -15.36 35.70 3.96
C PHE A 311 -15.42 35.31 2.47
N SER A 312 -14.96 34.13 2.09
CA SER A 312 -14.98 33.69 0.70
C SER A 312 -16.40 33.51 0.18
N GLN A 313 -16.62 33.77 -1.11
CA GLN A 313 -17.91 33.54 -1.77
C GLN A 313 -18.34 32.05 -1.76
N PHE A 314 -17.40 31.14 -1.51
CA PHE A 314 -17.66 29.71 -1.46
C PHE A 314 -17.94 29.17 -0.05
N SER A 315 -17.85 30.00 1.00
CA SER A 315 -18.05 29.57 2.39
C SER A 315 -19.42 28.91 2.61
N LYS A 316 -20.46 29.48 2.00
CA LYS A 316 -21.83 28.98 2.08
C LYS A 316 -22.15 27.91 1.03
N TYR A 317 -21.31 27.72 0.01
CA TYR A 317 -21.58 26.82 -1.12
C TYR A 317 -20.34 26.02 -1.55
N PRO A 318 -19.89 25.05 -0.75
CA PRO A 318 -18.71 24.25 -1.04
C PRO A 318 -18.81 23.44 -2.35
N LEU A 319 -20.02 23.03 -2.75
CA LEU A 319 -20.21 22.37 -4.04
C LEU A 319 -19.88 23.28 -5.23
N LEU A 320 -20.15 24.58 -5.11
CA LEU A 320 -19.77 25.56 -6.14
C LEU A 320 -18.25 25.71 -6.22
N LEU A 321 -17.53 25.56 -5.10
CA LEU A 321 -16.06 25.55 -5.09
C LEU A 321 -15.51 24.38 -5.91
N TRP A 322 -16.03 23.17 -5.70
CA TRP A 322 -15.58 22.00 -6.46
C TRP A 322 -15.94 22.12 -7.95
N ASN A 323 -17.12 22.59 -8.29
CA ASN A 323 -17.48 22.82 -9.69
C ASN A 323 -16.60 23.91 -10.33
N ALA A 324 -16.26 24.97 -9.59
CA ALA A 324 -15.35 26.01 -10.05
C ALA A 324 -13.89 25.52 -10.15
N SER A 325 -13.50 24.52 -9.37
CA SER A 325 -12.14 23.96 -9.37
C SER A 325 -11.80 23.09 -10.57
N ASN A 326 -12.76 22.82 -11.44
CA ASN A 326 -12.49 22.16 -12.71
C ASN A 326 -11.61 23.09 -13.58
N ALA A 327 -10.29 22.92 -13.49
CA ALA A 327 -9.31 23.76 -14.18
C ALA A 327 -9.45 23.73 -15.70
N PHE A 328 -9.98 22.62 -16.20
CA PHE A 328 -10.21 22.39 -17.61
C PHE A 328 -11.67 22.74 -17.89
N ASP A 329 -11.94 24.05 -18.01
CA ASP A 329 -13.25 24.64 -18.34
C ASP A 329 -13.94 23.92 -19.52
N SER A 330 -13.17 23.22 -20.36
CA SER A 330 -13.64 22.15 -21.21
C SER A 330 -12.58 21.04 -21.30
N TYR A 331 -12.98 19.79 -21.03
CA TYR A 331 -12.19 18.58 -21.32
C TYR A 331 -11.59 18.63 -22.74
N GLU A 332 -12.34 19.16 -23.71
CA GLU A 332 -11.89 19.31 -25.10
C GLU A 332 -10.82 20.40 -25.27
N LYS A 333 -10.81 21.44 -24.45
CA LYS A 333 -9.73 22.45 -24.48
C LYS A 333 -8.41 21.81 -24.04
N PHE A 334 -8.44 21.14 -22.89
CA PHE A 334 -7.26 20.45 -22.37
C PHE A 334 -6.76 19.37 -23.33
N ARG A 335 -7.68 18.55 -23.88
CA ARG A 335 -7.36 17.55 -24.89
C ARG A 335 -6.70 18.17 -26.11
N ARG A 336 -7.21 19.29 -26.62
CA ARG A 336 -6.60 20.02 -27.75
C ARG A 336 -5.20 20.54 -27.43
N GLU A 337 -5.00 21.14 -26.27
CA GLU A 337 -3.66 21.62 -25.85
C GLU A 337 -2.67 20.47 -25.67
N LEU A 338 -3.13 19.35 -25.09
CA LEU A 338 -2.36 18.11 -24.98
C LEU A 338 -1.97 17.58 -26.37
N LEU A 339 -2.90 17.58 -27.34
CA LEU A 339 -2.66 17.17 -28.74
C LEU A 339 -1.66 18.10 -29.44
N MET A 340 -1.74 19.41 -29.20
CA MET A 340 -0.81 20.38 -29.80
C MET A 340 0.63 20.17 -29.31
N VAL A 341 0.83 19.87 -28.02
CA VAL A 341 2.18 19.73 -27.44
C VAL A 341 2.78 18.34 -27.67
N SER A 342 1.96 17.29 -27.60
CA SER A 342 2.45 15.91 -27.72
C SER A 342 2.55 15.42 -29.17
N GLY A 343 1.98 16.15 -30.14
CA GLY A 343 1.82 15.68 -31.51
C GLY A 343 0.78 14.56 -31.61
N GLN A 344 0.25 14.35 -32.81
CA GLN A 344 -0.85 13.40 -33.06
C GLN A 344 -0.49 11.93 -32.72
N SER A 345 0.80 11.58 -32.71
CA SER A 345 1.28 10.22 -32.51
C SER A 345 1.27 9.71 -31.07
N ILE A 346 1.21 10.60 -30.07
CA ILE A 346 1.28 10.21 -28.64
C ILE A 346 -0.11 10.00 -28.03
N LEU A 347 -1.11 10.68 -28.58
CA LEU A 347 -2.53 10.55 -28.23
C LEU A 347 -3.30 9.87 -29.35
N ASP A 348 -2.75 8.79 -29.89
CA ASP A 348 -3.61 7.83 -30.55
C ASP A 348 -4.70 7.48 -29.53
N SER A 349 -5.95 7.85 -29.85
CA SER A 349 -7.10 7.81 -28.96
C SER A 349 -7.36 6.44 -28.31
N ASN A 350 -6.66 5.42 -28.81
CA ASN A 350 -6.61 4.07 -28.30
C ASN A 350 -5.80 3.90 -27.01
N TYR A 351 -4.90 4.83 -26.64
CA TYR A 351 -3.93 4.56 -25.58
C TYR A 351 -4.32 5.05 -24.20
N GLY A 352 -5.25 5.99 -24.03
CA GLY A 352 -5.57 6.54 -22.71
C GLY A 352 -7.02 6.95 -22.52
N ASN A 353 -7.66 6.44 -21.47
CA ASN A 353 -8.95 6.92 -21.02
C ASN A 353 -8.74 8.16 -20.14
N LEU A 354 -9.08 9.34 -20.66
CA LEU A 354 -9.15 10.55 -19.85
C LEU A 354 -10.52 10.62 -19.19
N SER A 355 -10.53 10.78 -17.87
CA SER A 355 -11.75 10.95 -17.08
C SER A 355 -11.58 12.09 -16.08
N THR A 356 -12.68 12.63 -15.54
CA THR A 356 -12.62 13.56 -14.42
C THR A 356 -12.75 12.82 -13.10
N VAL A 357 -11.95 13.18 -12.10
CA VAL A 357 -12.02 12.63 -10.74
C VAL A 357 -12.11 13.76 -9.73
N SER A 358 -13.05 13.65 -8.78
CA SER A 358 -13.18 14.62 -7.69
C SER A 358 -12.18 14.27 -6.59
N THR A 359 -11.30 15.21 -6.24
CA THR A 359 -10.23 15.05 -5.26
C THR A 359 -10.31 16.15 -4.18
N LEU A 360 -9.44 16.08 -3.18
CA LEU A 360 -9.29 17.14 -2.18
C LEU A 360 -8.80 18.48 -2.77
N PHE A 361 -8.20 18.43 -3.96
CA PHE A 361 -7.74 19.60 -4.70
C PHE A 361 -8.74 20.08 -5.74
N GLY A 362 -9.97 19.55 -5.72
CA GLY A 362 -11.01 19.90 -6.68
C GLY A 362 -11.29 18.80 -7.72
N ILE A 363 -11.95 19.18 -8.80
CA ILE A 363 -12.19 18.30 -9.96
C ILE A 363 -10.90 18.29 -10.81
N CYS A 364 -10.28 17.13 -10.91
CA CYS A 364 -9.00 16.94 -11.60
C CYS A 364 -9.17 16.02 -12.82
N THR A 365 -8.24 16.11 -13.77
CA THR A 365 -8.20 15.21 -14.92
C THR A 365 -7.37 13.99 -14.57
N SER A 366 -7.95 12.83 -14.77
CA SER A 366 -7.38 11.51 -14.54
C SER A 366 -6.99 10.88 -15.88
N PHE A 367 -5.76 10.39 -15.97
CA PHE A 367 -5.16 9.76 -17.14
C PHE A 367 -4.88 8.31 -16.82
N LYS A 368 -5.60 7.42 -17.49
CA LYS A 368 -5.34 5.99 -17.38
C LYS A 368 -4.94 5.43 -18.74
N LYS A 369 -3.66 5.10 -18.89
CA LYS A 369 -3.19 4.39 -20.08
C LYS A 369 -3.60 2.92 -20.03
N ILE A 370 -3.84 2.32 -21.19
CA ILE A 370 -4.02 0.87 -21.30
C ILE A 370 -2.65 0.18 -21.14
N ASP A 371 -2.63 -1.01 -20.55
CA ASP A 371 -1.43 -1.84 -20.44
C ASP A 371 -0.86 -2.13 -21.84
N MET A 372 0.41 -1.78 -22.07
CA MET A 372 1.03 -1.80 -23.41
C MET A 372 2.43 -2.42 -23.37
N PRO A 373 2.95 -2.97 -24.49
CA PRO A 373 4.32 -3.44 -24.55
C PRO A 373 5.31 -2.33 -24.27
N PHE A 374 6.42 -2.66 -23.63
CA PHE A 374 7.41 -1.66 -23.29
C PHE A 374 8.18 -1.19 -24.53
N SER A 375 8.11 0.10 -24.84
CA SER A 375 9.03 0.78 -25.74
C SER A 375 9.46 2.12 -25.15
N PRO A 376 10.78 2.40 -25.03
CA PRO A 376 11.29 3.62 -24.40
C PRO A 376 10.69 4.92 -24.97
N ASN A 377 10.35 4.93 -26.25
CA ASN A 377 9.85 6.12 -26.94
C ASN A 377 8.32 6.28 -26.81
N THR A 378 7.56 5.18 -26.73
CA THR A 378 6.10 5.21 -26.68
C THR A 378 5.54 5.24 -25.25
N ASN A 379 6.39 5.06 -24.25
CA ASN A 379 6.02 4.97 -22.84
C ASN A 379 6.11 6.31 -22.09
N LYS A 380 5.99 7.41 -22.82
CA LYS A 380 6.06 8.76 -22.29
C LYS A 380 4.67 9.39 -22.36
N LEU A 381 4.31 10.15 -21.34
CA LEU A 381 3.12 11.00 -21.28
C LEU A 381 3.59 12.41 -21.03
N PHE A 382 3.32 13.30 -21.99
CA PHE A 382 3.63 14.71 -21.87
C PHE A 382 2.39 15.45 -21.38
N ILE A 383 2.49 16.13 -20.25
CA ILE A 383 1.42 16.95 -19.68
C ILE A 383 1.89 18.40 -19.80
N PRO A 384 1.33 19.18 -20.75
CA PRO A 384 1.68 20.58 -20.88
C PRO A 384 1.12 21.37 -19.73
N TYR A 385 1.86 22.41 -19.35
CA TYR A 385 1.33 23.47 -18.52
C TYR A 385 0.30 24.29 -19.29
N VAL A 386 -0.94 24.35 -18.79
CA VAL A 386 -2.08 25.03 -19.46
C VAL A 386 -2.36 26.43 -18.87
N GLY A 387 -1.44 26.98 -18.08
CA GLY A 387 -1.57 28.36 -17.58
C GLY A 387 -0.95 29.38 -18.54
N ASN A 388 -1.57 30.55 -18.66
CA ASN A 388 -0.97 31.69 -19.36
C ASN A 388 0.13 32.30 -18.47
N VAL A 389 1.33 31.69 -18.52
CA VAL A 389 2.48 32.01 -17.67
C VAL A 389 2.81 33.50 -17.66
N GLU A 390 2.66 34.17 -18.81
CA GLU A 390 2.95 35.60 -18.94
C GLU A 390 1.99 36.48 -18.11
N ASN A 391 0.73 36.06 -17.96
CA ASN A 391 -0.26 36.77 -17.17
C ASN A 391 -0.19 36.42 -15.69
N ALA A 392 0.20 35.17 -15.35
CA ALA A 392 0.41 34.75 -13.97
C ALA A 392 1.51 35.61 -13.30
N HIS A 393 2.68 35.74 -13.93
CA HIS A 393 3.79 36.51 -13.36
C HIS A 393 3.48 38.00 -13.13
N ARG A 394 2.60 38.61 -13.93
CA ARG A 394 2.20 40.01 -13.71
C ARG A 394 1.23 40.18 -12.55
N ARG A 395 0.45 39.15 -12.20
CA ARG A 395 -0.58 39.20 -11.15
C ARG A 395 -0.05 38.86 -9.76
N TYR A 396 1.09 38.18 -9.65
CA TYR A 396 1.64 37.68 -8.38
C TYR A 396 2.98 38.32 -7.98
N ARG A 397 3.04 39.66 -7.89
CA ARG A 397 4.17 40.32 -7.21
C ARG A 397 3.87 40.44 -5.72
N CYS A 398 4.18 39.40 -4.94
CA CYS A 398 4.25 39.55 -3.50
C CYS A 398 5.32 40.57 -3.11
N ASN A 399 5.09 41.28 -2.02
CA ASN A 399 6.07 42.18 -1.43
C ASN A 399 7.37 41.40 -1.10
N LYS A 400 8.49 41.81 -1.70
CA LYS A 400 9.78 41.10 -1.58
C LYS A 400 10.27 41.05 -0.12
N ASP A 401 9.89 42.03 0.69
CA ASP A 401 10.45 42.25 2.04
C ASP A 401 9.73 41.48 3.16
N GLN A 402 8.69 40.72 2.86
CA GLN A 402 7.92 40.02 3.90
C GLN A 402 8.65 38.77 4.42
N PRO A 403 8.80 38.58 5.75
CA PRO A 403 9.50 37.44 6.33
C PRO A 403 8.70 36.15 6.08
N VAL A 404 9.34 35.16 5.48
CA VAL A 404 8.79 33.82 5.32
C VAL A 404 8.59 33.24 6.71
N SER A 405 7.34 33.05 7.14
CA SER A 405 7.04 32.30 8.36
C SER A 405 7.55 30.88 8.16
N ARG A 406 8.70 30.57 8.78
CA ARG A 406 9.32 29.25 8.74
C ARG A 406 8.31 28.24 9.29
N MET A 407 7.70 27.44 8.41
CA MET A 407 7.08 26.20 8.86
C MET A 407 8.13 25.41 9.64
N SER A 408 7.76 25.03 10.86
CA SER A 408 8.60 24.30 11.80
C SER A 408 9.31 23.13 11.12
N LYS A 409 10.64 23.13 11.20
CA LYS A 409 11.52 22.04 10.77
C LYS A 409 11.09 20.76 11.51
N ARG A 410 10.31 19.90 10.87
CA ARG A 410 10.29 18.47 11.18
C ARG A 410 10.87 17.71 10.01
N SER A 411 12.01 17.12 10.29
CA SER A 411 12.84 16.25 9.47
C SER A 411 12.01 15.20 8.72
N VAL A 412 12.12 15.20 7.38
CA VAL A 412 11.80 14.03 6.56
C VAL A 412 12.91 13.01 6.81
N GLN A 413 12.70 12.11 7.77
CA GLN A 413 13.48 10.90 7.89
C GLN A 413 13.06 9.95 6.77
N VAL A 414 13.95 9.75 5.80
CA VAL A 414 13.89 8.60 4.89
C VAL A 414 14.30 7.38 5.72
N LEU A 415 13.31 6.60 6.17
CA LEU A 415 13.53 5.31 6.82
C LEU A 415 13.16 4.21 5.82
N THR A 416 14.14 3.35 5.56
CA THR A 416 14.03 2.06 4.83
C THR A 416 13.01 1.11 5.42
#